data_AF-X1S7J6-F1
#
_entry.id   AF-X1S7J6-F1
#
_cell.length_a   1.000
_cell.length_b   1.000
_cell.length_c   1.000
_cell.angle_alpha   90.00
_cell.angle_beta   90.00
_cell.angle_gamma   90.00
#
_symmetry.space_group_name_H-M   'P 1'
#
loop_
_entity.id
_entity.type
_entity.pdbx_description
1 polymer ?
#
loop_
_entity_poly.entity_id
_entity_poly.type
_entity_poly.pdbx_seq_one_letter_code
_entity_poly.pdbx_strand_id
1 'polypeptide(L)'
;GRYVMSPGSVIGGIEYVFERPLSCILPIPKIIIDEYIKVGVSTGDITGDIKIKVRAKCILQILSYDLPIGQRKLAYHIAYSKMRIEGHKKSFAVSLCKIANRRISEPLEEDEFDFGKVYHYGCVRVNAELDFVNCSNCQVRGGLKVGSLLMRSIHKINTLTTSERSVLAVLDSYFRGESPSAYEVSKYITNMNHKTILEAMKVLKEKEIIG
;
A
#
# COMPACT_ATOMS: atom_id res chain seq x y z
N GLY A 1 -18.55 -36.25 17.87
CA GLY A 1 -18.15 -34.99 17.20
C GLY A 1 -16.96 -35.26 16.29
N ARG A 2 -16.83 -34.55 15.17
CA ARG A 2 -15.62 -34.59 14.34
C ARG A 2 -14.70 -33.47 14.81
N TYR A 3 -13.50 -33.81 15.27
CA TYR A 3 -12.49 -32.85 15.71
C TYR A 3 -11.33 -32.87 14.73
N VAL A 4 -10.84 -31.69 14.36
CA VAL A 4 -9.54 -31.54 13.70
C VAL A 4 -8.53 -31.32 14.83
N MET A 5 -7.55 -32.20 14.96
CA MET A 5 -6.61 -32.20 16.09
C MET A 5 -5.20 -31.89 15.63
N SER A 6 -4.51 -31.03 16.38
CA SER A 6 -3.07 -30.82 16.23
C SER A 6 -2.29 -31.90 16.98
N PRO A 7 -1.04 -32.19 16.59
CA PRO A 7 -0.18 -33.14 17.29
C PRO A 7 0.15 -32.64 18.68
N GLY A 8 0.28 -33.55 19.64
CA GLY A 8 0.46 -33.22 21.05
C GLY A 8 -0.83 -32.78 21.74
N SER A 9 -1.98 -32.87 21.07
CA SER A 9 -3.28 -32.64 21.71
C SER A 9 -3.62 -33.80 22.64
N VAL A 10 -4.12 -33.48 23.84
CA VAL A 10 -4.61 -34.47 24.80
C VAL A 10 -6.13 -34.35 24.94
N ILE A 11 -6.88 -35.38 24.59
CA ILE A 11 -8.34 -35.44 24.79
C ILE A 11 -8.69 -36.66 25.62
N GLY A 12 -9.41 -36.45 26.72
CA GLY A 12 -9.81 -37.53 27.62
C GLY A 12 -8.63 -38.28 28.25
N GLY A 13 -7.46 -37.64 28.35
CA GLY A 13 -6.22 -38.27 28.84
C GLY A 13 -5.44 -39.05 27.78
N ILE A 14 -5.91 -39.09 26.53
CA ILE A 14 -5.21 -39.73 25.41
C ILE A 14 -4.43 -38.66 24.64
N GLU A 15 -3.13 -38.85 24.54
CA GLU A 15 -2.23 -38.00 23.73
C GLU A 15 -2.23 -38.45 22.27
N TYR A 16 -2.47 -37.51 21.37
CA TYR A 16 -2.48 -37.75 19.93
C TYR A 16 -1.17 -37.28 19.32
N VAL A 17 -0.39 -38.24 18.84
CA VAL A 17 0.86 -38.01 18.10
C VAL A 17 0.66 -38.24 16.60
N PHE A 18 1.46 -37.56 15.79
CA PHE A 18 1.47 -37.84 14.35
C PHE A 18 1.93 -39.28 14.09
N GLU A 19 1.19 -39.99 13.24
CA GLU A 19 1.62 -41.30 12.74
C GLU A 19 2.92 -41.21 11.94
N ARG A 20 3.17 -40.07 11.27
CA ARG A 20 4.44 -39.76 10.60
C ARG A 20 4.98 -38.41 11.07
N PRO A 21 6.21 -38.36 11.60
CA PRO A 21 6.78 -37.10 12.07
C PRO A 21 6.96 -36.11 10.91
N LEU A 22 6.85 -34.82 11.20
CA LEU A 22 6.97 -33.75 10.20
C LEU A 22 8.32 -33.79 9.45
N SER A 23 9.37 -34.29 10.10
CA SER A 23 10.69 -34.51 9.50
C SER A 23 10.68 -35.51 8.34
N CYS A 24 9.66 -36.36 8.23
CA CYS A 24 9.49 -37.31 7.14
C CYS A 24 8.59 -36.78 6.01
N ILE A 25 8.09 -35.54 6.12
CA ILE A 25 7.36 -34.90 5.04
C ILE A 25 8.37 -34.43 3.99
N LEU A 26 8.17 -34.86 2.75
CA LEU A 26 9.00 -34.44 1.63
C LEU A 26 8.90 -32.91 1.46
N PRO A 27 10.02 -32.23 1.16
CA PRO A 27 9.98 -30.80 0.90
C PRO A 27 9.02 -30.49 -0.26
N ILE A 28 8.32 -29.37 -0.16
CA ILE A 28 7.39 -28.93 -1.20
C ILE A 28 8.17 -28.77 -2.51
N PRO A 29 7.70 -29.33 -3.64
CA PRO A 29 8.37 -29.18 -4.93
C PRO A 29 8.61 -27.71 -5.30
N LYS A 30 9.83 -27.40 -5.74
CA LYS A 30 10.26 -26.03 -6.10
C LYS A 30 9.36 -25.37 -7.16
N ILE A 31 8.83 -26.15 -8.09
CA ILE A 31 7.92 -25.67 -9.15
C ILE A 31 6.68 -25.00 -8.55
N ILE A 32 6.14 -25.55 -7.46
CA ILE A 32 4.98 -24.99 -6.76
C ILE A 32 5.37 -23.70 -6.04
N ILE A 33 6.55 -23.66 -5.42
CA ILE A 33 7.09 -22.47 -4.74
C ILE A 33 7.30 -21.33 -5.74
N ASP A 34 7.90 -21.62 -6.89
CA ASP A 34 8.21 -20.66 -7.94
C ASP A 34 6.94 -20.11 -8.61
N GLU A 35 5.92 -20.95 -8.81
CA GLU A 35 4.59 -20.51 -9.28
C GLU A 35 3.89 -19.64 -8.23
N TYR A 36 3.96 -19.99 -6.95
CA TYR A 36 3.43 -19.17 -5.85
C TYR A 36 4.09 -17.78 -5.79
N ILE A 37 5.41 -17.71 -5.95
CA ILE A 37 6.17 -16.46 -5.96
C ILE A 37 5.84 -15.63 -7.21
N LYS A 38 5.75 -16.25 -8.40
CA LYS A 38 5.46 -15.56 -9.67
C LYS A 38 4.05 -15.01 -9.78
N VAL A 39 3.05 -15.72 -9.27
CA VAL A 39 1.64 -15.29 -9.34
C VAL A 39 1.37 -14.13 -8.37
N GLY A 40 2.32 -13.83 -7.46
CA GLY A 40 2.12 -12.78 -6.47
C GLY A 40 0.87 -13.05 -5.65
N VAL A 41 0.59 -14.34 -5.38
CA VAL A 41 -0.43 -14.72 -4.41
C VAL A 41 0.07 -14.19 -3.09
N SER A 42 -0.46 -13.03 -2.70
CA SER A 42 -0.41 -12.53 -1.35
C SER A 42 -0.66 -13.74 -0.45
N THR A 43 0.34 -14.10 0.37
CA THR A 43 0.15 -14.93 1.54
C THR A 43 -1.20 -14.54 2.14
N GLY A 44 -2.14 -15.50 2.07
CA GLY A 44 -3.57 -15.23 1.97
C GLY A 44 -4.06 -14.17 2.93
N ASP A 45 -5.02 -13.34 2.48
CA ASP A 45 -5.75 -12.33 3.27
C ASP A 45 -5.65 -12.59 4.79
N ILE A 46 -4.67 -11.95 5.42
CA ILE A 46 -4.22 -12.26 6.79
C ILE A 46 -5.26 -11.78 7.82
N THR A 47 -6.23 -11.03 7.32
CA THR A 47 -7.50 -10.65 7.88
C THR A 47 -8.57 -11.75 7.81
N GLY A 48 -8.19 -13.04 7.84
CA GLY A 48 -9.13 -14.18 7.78
C GLY A 48 -10.43 -13.98 8.56
N ASP A 49 -10.39 -13.25 9.69
CA ASP A 49 -11.58 -12.78 10.41
C ASP A 49 -11.69 -11.25 10.63
N ILE A 50 -10.61 -10.47 10.49
CA ILE A 50 -10.62 -9.03 10.80
C ILE A 50 -10.77 -8.23 9.51
N LYS A 51 -11.99 -7.93 9.07
CA LYS A 51 -12.22 -6.98 7.96
C LYS A 51 -11.71 -5.58 8.34
N ILE A 52 -10.44 -5.30 8.05
CA ILE A 52 -9.86 -3.97 8.24
C ILE A 52 -10.24 -3.12 7.02
N LYS A 53 -11.18 -2.19 7.22
CA LYS A 53 -11.41 -1.12 6.24
C LYS A 53 -10.34 -0.05 6.40
N VAL A 54 -9.20 -0.23 5.75
CA VAL A 54 -8.16 0.81 5.61
C VAL A 54 -8.14 1.34 4.19
N ARG A 55 -7.95 2.66 4.05
CA ARG A 55 -7.83 3.29 2.72
C ARG A 55 -6.44 3.04 2.15
N ALA A 56 -5.41 3.07 3.00
CA ALA A 56 -4.02 2.92 2.59
C ALA A 56 -3.61 1.44 2.44
N LYS A 57 -3.39 0.98 1.20
CA LYS A 57 -2.97 -0.41 0.90
C LYS A 57 -1.59 -0.79 1.48
N CYS A 58 -0.71 0.19 1.70
CA CYS A 58 0.58 -0.04 2.35
C CYS A 58 0.43 -0.60 3.77
N ILE A 59 -0.67 -0.29 4.48
CA ILE A 59 -0.93 -0.87 5.81
C ILE A 59 -1.11 -2.38 5.68
N LEU A 60 -1.93 -2.83 4.72
CA LEU A 60 -2.17 -4.25 4.49
C LEU A 60 -0.88 -4.97 4.12
N GLN A 61 -0.07 -4.38 3.23
CA GLN A 61 1.22 -4.92 2.82
C GLN A 61 2.19 -5.06 4.00
N ILE A 62 2.30 -4.04 4.86
CA ILE A 62 3.17 -4.09 6.05
C ILE A 62 2.73 -5.18 7.03
N LEU A 63 1.43 -5.33 7.24
CA LEU A 63 0.89 -6.34 8.15
C LEU A 63 0.98 -7.75 7.59
N SER A 64 1.16 -7.88 6.26
CA SER A 64 1.22 -9.15 5.58
C SER A 64 2.59 -9.68 5.24
N TYR A 65 3.58 -8.80 5.27
CA TYR A 65 4.92 -9.10 4.84
C TYR A 65 5.76 -9.66 6.00
N ASP A 66 6.69 -10.55 5.68
CA ASP A 66 7.71 -10.99 6.63
C ASP A 66 8.79 -9.90 6.73
N LEU A 67 8.69 -9.07 7.77
CA LEU A 67 9.51 -7.85 7.90
C LEU A 67 10.96 -8.20 8.28
N PRO A 68 11.96 -7.60 7.61
CA PRO A 68 13.37 -7.81 7.97
C PRO A 68 13.72 -7.15 9.31
N ILE A 69 14.67 -7.74 10.05
CA ILE A 69 15.02 -7.42 11.45
C ILE A 69 15.23 -5.91 11.69
N GLY A 70 15.87 -5.20 10.75
CA GLY A 70 16.14 -3.76 10.88
C GLY A 70 14.97 -2.82 10.55
N GLN A 71 13.95 -3.27 9.83
CA GLN A 71 12.86 -2.41 9.34
C GLN A 71 11.53 -2.62 10.10
N ARG A 72 11.43 -3.65 10.94
CA ARG A 72 10.20 -4.02 11.68
C ARG A 72 9.57 -2.86 12.45
N LYS A 73 10.37 -2.21 13.31
CA LYS A 73 9.89 -1.11 14.17
C LYS A 73 9.38 0.07 13.35
N LEU A 74 10.13 0.44 12.31
CA LEU A 74 9.74 1.50 11.39
C LEU A 74 8.48 1.15 10.61
N ALA A 75 8.39 -0.07 10.08
CA ALA A 75 7.23 -0.54 9.33
C ALA A 75 5.96 -0.53 10.18
N TYR A 76 6.00 -1.09 11.38
CA TYR A 76 4.84 -1.07 12.29
C TYR A 76 4.49 0.35 12.75
N HIS A 77 5.49 1.21 12.95
CA HIS A 77 5.24 2.60 13.29
C HIS A 77 4.57 3.38 12.14
N ILE A 78 4.94 3.11 10.89
CA ILE A 78 4.29 3.64 9.69
C ILE A 78 2.83 3.16 9.61
N ALA A 79 2.60 1.86 9.81
CA ALA A 79 1.25 1.28 9.81
C ALA A 79 0.38 1.89 10.92
N TYR A 80 0.90 1.95 12.15
CA TYR A 80 0.28 2.60 13.29
C TYR A 80 -0.09 4.05 12.99
N SER A 81 0.87 4.84 12.49
CA SER A 81 0.65 6.25 12.22
C SER A 81 -0.43 6.49 11.16
N LYS A 82 -0.44 5.69 10.09
CA LYS A 82 -1.49 5.78 9.05
C LYS A 82 -2.87 5.38 9.58
N MET A 83 -2.97 4.32 10.38
CA MET A 83 -4.24 3.94 11.03
C MET A 83 -4.76 5.04 11.97
N ARG A 84 -3.86 5.71 12.71
CA ARG A 84 -4.22 6.83 13.59
C ARG A 84 -4.74 8.03 12.80
N ILE A 85 -4.13 8.35 11.65
CA ILE A 85 -4.59 9.43 10.76
C ILE A 85 -5.96 9.11 10.15
N GLU A 86 -6.23 7.83 9.85
CA GLU A 86 -7.54 7.38 9.36
C GLU A 86 -8.63 7.38 10.45
N GLY A 87 -8.27 7.65 11.73
CA GLY A 87 -9.22 7.79 12.84
C GLY A 87 -9.40 6.53 13.69
N HIS A 88 -8.58 5.50 13.50
CA HIS A 88 -8.65 4.29 14.34
C HIS A 88 -8.14 4.54 15.77
N LYS A 89 -8.71 3.81 16.74
CA LYS A 89 -8.31 3.86 18.15
C LYS A 89 -6.85 3.40 18.33
N LYS A 90 -6.12 3.99 19.30
CA LYS A 90 -4.74 3.61 19.65
C LYS A 90 -4.62 2.12 19.95
N SER A 91 -5.51 1.61 20.83
CA SER A 91 -5.51 0.21 21.25
C SER A 91 -5.70 -0.74 20.07
N PHE A 92 -6.60 -0.40 19.14
CA PHE A 92 -6.86 -1.18 17.94
C PHE A 92 -5.65 -1.23 17.00
N ALA A 93 -5.03 -0.08 16.73
CA ALA A 93 -3.86 -0.02 15.85
C ALA A 93 -2.66 -0.81 16.42
N VAL A 94 -2.43 -0.72 17.74
CA VAL A 94 -1.38 -1.46 18.43
C VAL A 94 -1.66 -2.95 18.46
N SER A 95 -2.88 -3.37 18.81
CA SER A 95 -3.24 -4.80 18.84
C SER A 95 -3.05 -5.45 17.48
N LEU A 96 -3.34 -4.71 16.41
CA LEU A 96 -3.19 -5.19 15.05
C LEU A 96 -1.72 -5.41 14.66
N CYS A 97 -0.83 -4.49 15.04
CA CYS A 97 0.61 -4.65 14.83
C CYS A 97 1.16 -5.83 15.64
N LYS A 98 0.69 -6.03 16.88
CA LYS A 98 1.06 -7.19 17.71
C LYS A 98 0.62 -8.52 17.11
N ILE A 99 -0.59 -8.57 16.54
CA ILE A 99 -1.08 -9.77 15.84
C ILE A 99 -0.19 -10.10 14.64
N ALA A 100 0.20 -9.09 13.86
CA ALA A 100 1.11 -9.27 12.73
C ALA A 100 2.51 -9.73 13.19
N ASN A 101 3.04 -9.13 14.26
CA ASN A 101 4.36 -9.41 14.79
C ASN A 101 4.54 -10.85 15.28
N ARG A 102 3.51 -11.44 15.90
CA ARG A 102 3.52 -12.84 16.36
C ARG A 102 3.71 -13.88 15.24
N ARG A 103 3.54 -13.47 13.98
CA ARG A 103 3.64 -14.35 12.81
C ARG A 103 5.02 -14.29 12.12
N ILE A 104 5.92 -13.43 12.60
CA ILE A 104 7.27 -13.28 12.09
C ILE A 104 8.20 -14.21 12.86
N SER A 105 9.24 -14.72 12.17
CA SER A 105 10.25 -15.64 12.70
C SER A 105 10.98 -15.12 13.94
N GLU A 106 11.12 -13.79 14.06
CA GLU A 106 11.68 -13.08 15.22
C GLU A 106 10.81 -11.85 15.56
N PRO A 107 9.83 -11.99 16.46
CA PRO A 107 8.95 -10.88 16.83
C PRO A 107 9.71 -9.77 17.59
N LEU A 108 9.26 -8.52 17.42
CA LEU A 108 9.61 -7.42 18.33
C LEU A 108 9.05 -7.68 19.74
N GLU A 109 9.75 -7.18 20.75
CA GLU A 109 9.32 -7.27 22.14
C GLU A 109 8.11 -6.37 22.44
N GLU A 110 7.36 -6.68 23.49
CA GLU A 110 6.09 -6.00 23.82
C GLU A 110 6.26 -4.50 24.15
N ASP A 111 7.42 -4.10 24.67
CA ASP A 111 7.81 -2.72 24.99
C ASP A 111 8.17 -1.91 23.73
N GLU A 112 8.56 -2.56 22.64
CA GLU A 112 8.88 -1.91 21.37
C GLU A 112 7.66 -1.37 20.61
N PHE A 113 6.45 -1.74 21.05
CA PHE A 113 5.18 -1.24 20.51
C PHE A 113 4.77 0.13 21.07
N ASP A 114 5.62 0.81 21.86
CA ASP A 114 5.40 2.22 22.16
C ASP A 114 5.79 3.12 20.98
N PHE A 115 4.84 3.27 20.07
CA PHE A 115 5.01 4.08 18.86
C PHE A 115 5.03 5.60 19.11
N GLY A 116 4.80 6.06 20.35
CA GLY A 116 4.89 7.48 20.71
C GLY A 116 4.02 8.40 19.84
N LYS A 117 4.64 9.44 19.26
CA LYS A 117 3.98 10.44 18.41
C LYS A 117 3.56 9.84 17.06
N VAL A 118 2.41 10.28 16.57
CA VAL A 118 1.90 9.95 15.24
C VAL A 118 2.56 10.88 14.22
N TYR A 119 3.13 10.31 13.16
CA TYR A 119 3.78 11.08 12.09
C TYR A 119 3.04 10.93 10.76
N HIS A 120 3.09 11.97 9.93
CA HIS A 120 2.52 11.92 8.60
C HIS A 120 3.51 11.33 7.59
N TYR A 121 3.41 10.02 7.34
CA TYR A 121 4.23 9.34 6.35
C TYR A 121 3.63 9.43 4.95
N GLY A 122 4.23 10.27 4.10
CA GLY A 122 3.93 10.32 2.67
C GLY A 122 4.40 9.07 1.93
N CYS A 123 3.73 8.68 0.85
CA CYS A 123 4.07 7.48 0.08
C CYS A 123 5.49 7.48 -0.49
N VAL A 124 6.05 8.64 -0.85
CA VAL A 124 7.45 8.76 -1.30
C VAL A 124 8.41 8.26 -0.23
N ARG A 125 8.21 8.72 1.01
CA ARG A 125 9.02 8.29 2.16
C ARG A 125 8.80 6.81 2.48
N VAL A 126 7.55 6.33 2.43
CA VAL A 126 7.25 4.91 2.67
C VAL A 126 7.95 4.02 1.65
N ASN A 127 7.89 4.35 0.35
CA ASN A 127 8.54 3.56 -0.69
C ASN A 127 10.08 3.65 -0.64
N ALA A 128 10.65 4.73 -0.07
CA ALA A 128 12.10 4.87 0.08
C ALA A 128 12.65 4.11 1.29
N GLU A 129 11.82 3.90 2.31
CA GLU A 129 12.20 3.24 3.56
C GLU A 129 11.80 1.75 3.58
N LEU A 130 10.80 1.36 2.79
CA LEU A 130 10.24 0.02 2.72
C LEU A 130 10.13 -0.44 1.26
N ASP A 131 11.18 -1.10 0.77
CA ASP A 131 11.30 -1.52 -0.64
C ASP A 131 10.22 -2.52 -1.07
N PHE A 132 9.70 -3.31 -0.12
CA PHE A 132 8.63 -4.28 -0.37
C PHE A 132 7.24 -3.64 -0.49
N VAL A 133 7.09 -2.36 -0.09
CA VAL A 133 5.80 -1.67 -0.15
C VAL A 133 5.61 -1.07 -1.53
N ASN A 134 4.58 -1.55 -2.23
CA ASN A 134 4.19 -1.02 -3.53
C ASN A 134 2.91 -0.17 -3.40
N CYS A 135 3.09 1.15 -3.26
CA CYS A 135 2.00 2.12 -3.22
C CYS A 135 1.40 2.48 -4.59
N SER A 136 1.85 1.89 -5.71
CA SER A 136 1.47 2.32 -7.07
C SER A 136 -0.03 2.25 -7.34
N ASN A 137 -0.73 1.30 -6.71
CA ASN A 137 -2.17 1.07 -6.84
C ASN A 137 -2.95 1.49 -5.57
N CYS A 138 -2.37 2.35 -4.72
CA CYS A 138 -3.00 2.80 -3.50
C CYS A 138 -4.03 3.91 -3.77
N GLN A 139 -5.24 3.79 -3.20
CA GLN A 139 -6.32 4.77 -3.35
C GLN A 139 -6.08 6.07 -2.55
N VAL A 140 -5.05 6.10 -1.70
CA VAL A 140 -4.68 7.27 -0.87
C VAL A 140 -3.66 8.13 -1.61
N ARG A 141 -3.85 9.45 -1.55
CA ARG A 141 -3.00 10.47 -2.20
C ARG A 141 -1.51 10.21 -1.96
N GLY A 142 -0.77 9.85 -3.01
CA GLY A 142 0.69 9.67 -3.00
C GLY A 142 1.25 8.46 -3.75
N GLY A 143 0.43 7.56 -4.31
CA GLY A 143 0.94 6.51 -5.22
C GLY A 143 1.68 7.11 -6.42
N LEU A 144 2.53 6.33 -7.09
CA LEU A 144 3.23 6.76 -8.33
C LEU A 144 2.26 7.35 -9.38
N LYS A 145 1.00 6.90 -9.37
CA LYS A 145 -0.11 7.40 -10.20
C LYS A 145 -0.90 8.60 -9.63
N VAL A 146 -0.58 9.07 -8.42
CA VAL A 146 -1.30 10.19 -7.78
C VAL A 146 -0.45 11.45 -7.86
N GLY A 147 -0.77 12.29 -8.85
CA GLY A 147 -0.55 13.74 -8.95
C GLY A 147 0.77 14.30 -8.38
N SER A 148 1.56 14.93 -9.24
CA SER A 148 2.83 15.56 -8.88
C SER A 148 2.62 16.64 -7.81
N LEU A 149 3.71 17.16 -7.24
CA LEU A 149 3.66 18.32 -6.34
C LEU A 149 2.89 19.51 -6.95
N LEU A 150 2.92 19.65 -8.28
CA LEU A 150 2.10 20.58 -9.06
C LEU A 150 0.60 20.32 -8.85
N MET A 151 0.13 19.07 -8.96
CA MET A 151 -1.28 18.72 -8.72
C MET A 151 -1.76 19.02 -7.30
N ARG A 152 -0.87 18.93 -6.29
CA ARG A 152 -1.20 19.28 -4.90
C ARG A 152 -1.40 20.77 -4.69
N SER A 153 -0.85 21.59 -5.57
CA SER A 153 -0.75 23.05 -5.43
C SER A 153 -1.45 23.81 -6.55
N ILE A 154 -2.00 23.12 -7.56
CA ILE A 154 -2.60 23.71 -8.77
C ILE A 154 -3.72 24.71 -8.45
N HIS A 155 -4.50 24.44 -7.40
CA HIS A 155 -5.56 25.33 -6.93
C HIS A 155 -5.01 26.64 -6.32
N LYS A 156 -3.75 26.64 -5.87
CA LYS A 156 -3.06 27.83 -5.33
C LYS A 156 -2.41 28.67 -6.43
N ILE A 157 -2.34 28.15 -7.67
CA ILE A 157 -1.87 28.91 -8.82
C ILE A 157 -3.04 29.74 -9.32
N ASN A 158 -3.18 30.93 -8.74
CA ASN A 158 -4.30 31.84 -9.00
C ASN A 158 -4.28 32.39 -10.44
N THR A 159 -3.13 32.33 -11.11
CA THR A 159 -2.93 32.80 -12.49
C THR A 159 -3.45 31.84 -13.55
N LEU A 160 -3.91 30.64 -13.16
CA LEU A 160 -4.47 29.66 -14.10
C LEU A 160 -5.98 29.70 -14.13
N THR A 161 -6.55 29.59 -15.33
CA THR A 161 -7.99 29.41 -15.50
C THR A 161 -8.42 27.99 -15.10
N THR A 162 -9.72 27.78 -14.89
CA THR A 162 -10.27 26.44 -14.61
C THR A 162 -9.96 25.44 -15.73
N SER A 163 -9.97 25.90 -16.98
CA SER A 163 -9.62 25.10 -18.14
C SER A 163 -8.15 24.69 -18.15
N GLU A 164 -7.24 25.65 -17.92
CA GLU A 164 -5.80 25.39 -17.82
C GLU A 164 -5.47 24.42 -16.68
N ARG A 165 -6.10 24.58 -15.51
CA ARG A 165 -5.92 23.64 -14.38
C ARG A 165 -6.37 22.23 -14.74
N SER A 166 -7.46 22.10 -15.49
CA SER A 166 -8.01 20.80 -15.88
C SER A 166 -7.13 20.12 -16.93
N VAL A 167 -6.63 20.86 -17.91
CA VAL A 167 -5.67 20.36 -18.92
C VAL A 167 -4.35 19.97 -18.25
N LEU A 168 -3.80 20.83 -17.41
CA LEU A 168 -2.57 20.56 -16.66
C LEU A 168 -2.71 19.31 -15.76
N ALA A 169 -3.90 19.10 -15.18
CA ALA A 169 -4.18 17.91 -14.39
C ALA A 169 -4.16 16.62 -15.21
N VAL A 170 -4.71 16.64 -16.43
CA VAL A 170 -4.67 15.49 -17.33
C VAL A 170 -3.26 15.24 -17.83
N LEU A 171 -2.53 16.28 -18.24
CA LEU A 171 -1.13 16.16 -18.66
C LEU A 171 -0.28 15.54 -17.55
N ASP A 172 -0.41 16.02 -16.32
CA ASP A 172 0.32 15.46 -15.18
C ASP A 172 -0.11 14.04 -14.80
N SER A 173 -1.36 13.66 -15.04
CA SER A 173 -1.87 12.36 -14.63
C SER A 173 -1.62 11.25 -15.65
N TYR A 174 -1.63 11.59 -16.95
CA TYR A 174 -1.62 10.61 -18.04
C TYR A 174 -0.44 10.72 -18.99
N PHE A 175 0.23 11.88 -19.07
CA PHE A 175 1.24 12.17 -20.12
C PHE A 175 2.53 12.75 -19.54
N ARG A 176 2.97 12.27 -18.36
CA ARG A 176 4.18 12.78 -17.72
C ARG A 176 5.43 12.52 -18.56
N GLY A 177 6.14 13.59 -18.91
CA GLY A 177 7.36 13.50 -19.71
C GLY A 177 7.09 13.24 -21.19
N GLU A 178 5.83 13.27 -21.62
CA GLU A 178 5.41 13.15 -23.01
C GLU A 178 4.93 14.51 -23.55
N SER A 179 4.87 14.63 -24.87
CA SER A 179 4.35 15.82 -25.56
C SER A 179 3.08 15.48 -26.35
N PRO A 180 1.96 15.19 -25.68
CA PRO A 180 0.73 14.75 -26.33
C PRO A 180 0.11 15.88 -27.16
N SER A 181 -0.66 15.50 -28.17
CA SER A 181 -1.50 16.41 -28.95
C SER A 181 -2.77 16.81 -28.18
N ALA A 182 -3.36 17.96 -28.53
CA ALA A 182 -4.65 18.38 -27.98
C ALA A 182 -5.76 17.35 -28.22
N TYR A 183 -5.70 16.61 -29.33
CA TYR A 183 -6.61 15.51 -29.64
C TYR A 183 -6.47 14.36 -28.64
N GLU A 184 -5.25 13.95 -28.30
CA GLU A 184 -5.02 12.90 -27.31
C GLU A 184 -5.48 13.31 -25.91
N VAL A 185 -5.23 14.56 -25.52
CA VAL A 185 -5.71 15.11 -24.24
C VAL A 185 -7.24 15.15 -24.20
N SER A 186 -7.90 15.48 -25.32
CA SER A 186 -9.38 15.57 -25.38
C SER A 186 -10.09 14.26 -25.06
N LYS A 187 -9.45 13.11 -25.28
CA LYS A 187 -9.99 11.79 -24.93
C LYS A 187 -10.20 11.63 -23.42
N TYR A 188 -9.52 12.42 -22.60
CA TYR A 188 -9.58 12.35 -21.14
C TYR A 188 -10.38 13.51 -20.51
N ILE A 189 -10.84 14.47 -21.31
CA ILE A 189 -11.64 15.61 -20.85
C ILE A 189 -12.96 15.63 -21.61
N THR A 190 -14.00 15.06 -21.01
CA THR A 190 -15.30 14.84 -21.67
C THR A 190 -16.12 16.11 -21.92
N ASN A 191 -15.90 17.18 -21.15
CA ASN A 191 -16.72 18.39 -21.16
C ASN A 191 -15.95 19.64 -21.64
N MET A 192 -14.88 19.49 -22.41
CA MET A 192 -14.08 20.61 -22.91
C MET A 192 -13.89 20.53 -24.42
N ASN A 193 -14.10 21.66 -25.11
CA ASN A 193 -13.92 21.74 -26.55
C ASN A 193 -12.42 21.66 -26.91
N HIS A 194 -12.10 20.98 -28.02
CA HIS A 194 -10.75 20.89 -28.56
C HIS A 194 -10.05 22.25 -28.70
N LYS A 195 -10.76 23.29 -29.15
CA LYS A 195 -10.18 24.66 -29.23
C LYS A 195 -9.73 25.19 -27.86
N THR A 196 -10.52 24.94 -26.82
CA THR A 196 -10.20 25.35 -25.44
C THR A 196 -9.02 24.56 -24.88
N ILE A 197 -8.91 23.26 -25.21
CA ILE A 197 -7.76 22.43 -24.82
C ILE A 197 -6.49 22.94 -25.49
N LEU A 198 -6.55 23.22 -26.79
CA LEU A 198 -5.41 23.71 -27.57
C LEU A 198 -4.91 25.07 -27.05
N GLU A 199 -5.83 25.99 -26.76
CA GLU A 199 -5.49 27.29 -26.17
C GLU A 199 -4.90 27.15 -24.77
N ALA A 200 -5.50 26.30 -23.91
CA ALA A 200 -4.97 26.03 -22.59
C ALA A 200 -3.54 25.43 -22.63
N MET A 201 -3.28 24.49 -23.55
CA MET A 201 -1.93 23.95 -23.73
C MET A 201 -0.93 25.02 -24.20
N LYS A 202 -1.35 25.90 -25.10
CA LYS A 202 -0.50 27.02 -25.57
C LYS A 202 -0.14 27.97 -24.43
N VAL A 203 -1.14 28.39 -23.65
CA VAL A 203 -0.94 29.26 -22.47
C VAL A 203 -0.04 28.60 -21.43
N LEU A 204 -0.20 27.30 -21.18
CA LEU A 204 0.65 26.56 -20.25
C LEU A 204 2.13 26.50 -20.71
N LYS A 205 2.37 26.44 -22.02
CA LYS A 205 3.72 26.52 -22.61
C LYS A 205 4.30 27.93 -22.52
N GLU A 206 3.51 28.95 -22.86
CA GLU A 206 3.91 30.36 -22.75
C GLU A 206 4.26 30.75 -21.31
N LYS A 207 3.61 30.14 -20.32
CA LYS A 207 3.91 30.30 -18.89
C LYS A 207 5.06 29.43 -18.38
N GLU A 208 5.71 28.66 -19.26
CA GLU A 208 6.81 27.73 -18.92
C GLU A 208 6.43 26.67 -17.86
N ILE A 209 5.14 26.32 -17.76
CA ILE A 209 4.64 25.32 -16.81
C ILE A 209 4.77 23.91 -17.39
N ILE A 210 4.66 23.79 -18.71
CA ILE A 210 4.87 22.55 -19.47
C ILE A 210 5.87 22.81 -20.61
N GLY A 211 6.61 21.78 -21.00
CA GLY A 211 7.54 21.80 -22.15
C GLY A 211 6.87 21.69 -23.51
#